data_AF-A0A059EE67-F1
#
_entry.id   AF-A0A059EE67-F1
#
_cell.length_a   1.000
_cell.length_b   1.000
_cell.length_c   1.000
_cell.angle_alpha   90.00
_cell.angle_beta   90.00
_cell.angle_gamma   90.00
#
_symmetry.space_group_name_H-M   'P 1'
#
loop_
_entity.id
_entity.type
_entity.pdbx_description
1 polymer ?
#
loop_
_entity_poly.entity_id
_entity_poly.type
_entity_poly.pdbx_seq_one_letter_code
_entity_poly.pdbx_strand_id
1 'polypeptide(L)' 'MKANDAAAYIGTSPTNLRRLVDRGELAQPLLRGGERLWDIRDLDEHAESLARNGEPIASDWSGQAI' A
#
# COMPACT_ATOMS: atom_id res chain seq x y z
N MET A 1 -1.82 11.45 -3.06
CA MET A 1 -0.58 10.77 -2.61
C MET A 1 0.17 10.23 -3.83
N LYS A 2 1.51 10.35 -3.92
CA LYS A 2 2.28 9.81 -5.06
C LYS A 2 2.52 8.31 -4.90
N ALA A 3 2.97 7.63 -5.97
CA ALA A 3 3.18 6.18 -5.98
C ALA A 3 4.16 5.70 -4.89
N ASN A 4 5.24 6.44 -4.64
CA ASN A 4 6.22 6.07 -3.61
C ASN A 4 5.62 6.16 -2.19
N ASP A 5 4.85 7.21 -1.93
CA ASP A 5 4.18 7.40 -0.63
C ASP A 5 3.11 6.33 -0.41
N ALA A 6 2.32 6.01 -1.46
CA ALA A 6 1.31 4.96 -1.41
C ALA A 6 1.94 3.58 -1.14
N ALA A 7 3.09 3.30 -1.77
CA ALA A 7 3.81 2.06 -1.55
C ALA A 7 4.35 1.98 -0.11
N ALA A 8 4.95 3.06 0.39
CA ALA A 8 5.43 3.15 1.77
C ALA A 8 4.30 3.00 2.80
N TYR A 9 3.14 3.58 2.54
CA TYR A 9 1.97 3.53 3.42
C TYR A 9 1.50 2.09 3.69
N ILE A 10 1.43 1.26 2.65
CA ILE A 10 1.04 -0.16 2.78
C ILE A 10 2.25 -1.09 3.04
N GLY A 11 3.43 -0.52 3.31
CA GLY A 11 4.64 -1.30 3.61
C GLY A 11 5.17 -2.14 2.44
N THR A 12 5.01 -1.68 1.20
CA THR A 12 5.44 -2.41 0.01
C THR A 12 6.34 -1.59 -0.93
N SER A 13 6.91 -2.24 -1.95
CA SER A 13 7.72 -1.57 -2.96
C SER A 13 6.85 -0.95 -4.08
N PRO A 14 7.26 0.16 -4.73
CA PRO A 14 6.47 0.78 -5.80
C PRO A 14 6.15 -0.18 -6.96
N THR A 15 7.05 -1.12 -7.26
CA THR A 15 6.83 -2.16 -8.26
C THR A 15 5.75 -3.16 -7.82
N ASN A 16 5.74 -3.55 -6.54
CA ASN A 16 4.72 -4.46 -6.03
C ASN A 16 3.36 -3.77 -5.89
N LEU A 17 3.33 -2.51 -5.45
CA LEU A 17 2.13 -1.67 -5.46
C LEU A 17 1.50 -1.69 -6.85
N ARG A 18 2.30 -1.47 -7.91
CA ARG A 18 1.77 -1.48 -9.29
C ARG A 18 1.23 -2.85 -9.70
N ARG A 19 1.88 -3.94 -9.30
CA ARG A 19 1.36 -5.30 -9.55
C ARG A 19 0.02 -5.54 -8.85
N LEU A 20 -0.14 -5.10 -7.61
CA LEU A 20 -1.40 -5.23 -6.86
C LEU A 20 -2.52 -4.40 -7.50
N VAL A 21 -2.21 -3.18 -7.93
CA VAL A 21 -3.15 -2.33 -8.69
C VAL A 21 -3.53 -2.97 -10.03
N ASP A 22 -2.55 -3.51 -10.78
CA ASP A 22 -2.80 -4.18 -12.07
C ASP A 22 -3.63 -5.46 -11.90
N ARG A 23 -3.53 -6.12 -10.74
CA ARG A 23 -4.35 -7.29 -10.36
C ARG A 23 -5.75 -6.92 -9.86
N GLY A 24 -6.04 -5.64 -9.67
CA GLY A 24 -7.30 -5.17 -9.09
C GLY A 24 -7.42 -5.42 -7.58
N GLU A 25 -6.32 -5.73 -6.92
CA GLU A 25 -6.26 -5.97 -5.46
C GLU A 25 -6.10 -4.67 -4.67
N LEU A 26 -5.70 -3.56 -5.31
CA LEU A 26 -5.60 -2.23 -4.70
C LEU A 26 -6.29 -1.15 -5.53
N ALA A 27 -6.59 -0.03 -4.85
CA ALA A 27 -7.16 1.16 -5.47
C ALA A 27 -6.29 1.69 -6.63
N GLN A 28 -6.96 2.05 -7.73
CA GLN A 28 -6.30 2.68 -8.87
C GLN A 28 -6.00 4.16 -8.58
N PRO A 29 -4.87 4.70 -9.09
CA PRO A 29 -4.60 6.13 -8.97
C PRO A 29 -5.59 6.95 -9.78
N LEU A 30 -6.05 8.05 -9.20
CA LEU A 30 -6.90 9.02 -9.87
C LEU A 30 -6.05 10.08 -10.56
N LEU A 31 -6.50 10.53 -11.74
CA LEU A 31 -5.90 11.69 -12.40
C LEU A 31 -6.42 12.97 -11.73
N ARG A 32 -5.54 13.68 -11.02
CA ARG A 32 -5.84 14.99 -10.42
C ARG A 32 -4.77 15.98 -10.87
N GLY A 33 -5.18 17.04 -11.56
CA GLY A 33 -4.26 18.09 -12.03
C GLY A 33 -3.19 17.61 -13.02
N GLY A 34 -3.44 16.54 -13.76
CA GLY A 34 -2.47 15.94 -14.70
C GLY A 34 -1.49 14.96 -14.05
N GLU A 35 -1.49 14.84 -12.72
CA GLU A 35 -0.73 13.81 -12.00
C GLU A 35 -1.62 12.62 -11.63
N ARG A 36 -1.01 11.44 -11.54
CA ARG A 36 -1.65 10.22 -11.01
C ARG A 36 -1.43 10.18 -9.50
N LEU A 37 -2.50 10.39 -8.75
CA LEU A 37 -2.48 10.45 -7.30
C LEU A 37 -3.42 9.40 -6.71
N TRP A 38 -2.93 8.68 -5.71
CA TRP A 38 -3.76 7.83 -4.86
C TRP A 38 -4.47 8.66 -3.81
N ASP A 39 -5.74 8.35 -3.57
CA ASP A 39 -6.44 8.78 -2.37
C ASP A 39 -6.06 7.83 -1.23
N ILE A 40 -5.84 8.40 -0.04
CA ILE A 40 -5.45 7.60 1.12
C ILE A 40 -6.62 6.74 1.62
N ARG A 41 -7.85 7.24 1.51
CA ARG A 41 -9.04 6.52 1.97
C ARG A 41 -9.31 5.29 1.12
N ASP A 42 -9.27 5.45 -0.20
CA ASP A 42 -9.42 4.33 -1.12
C ASP A 42 -8.31 3.30 -0.91
N LEU A 43 -7.07 3.76 -0.71
CA LEU A 43 -5.95 2.85 -0.50
C LEU A 43 -6.10 2.05 0.81
N ASP A 44 -6.56 2.70 1.89
CA ASP A 44 -6.80 2.08 3.19
C ASP A 44 -7.94 1.05 3.13
N GLU A 45 -9.09 1.40 2.54
CA GLU A 45 -10.22 0.48 2.36
C GLU A 45 -9.84 -0.77 1.54
N HIS A 46 -9.09 -0.58 0.46
CA HIS A 46 -8.61 -1.69 -0.37
C HIS A 46 -7.52 -2.51 0.31
N ALA A 47 -6.62 -1.87 1.05
CA ALA A 47 -5.58 -2.58 1.82
C ALA A 47 -6.20 -3.41 2.96
N GLU A 48 -7.25 -2.91 3.62
CA GLU A 48 -7.99 -3.65 4.63
C GLU A 48 -8.75 -4.84 4.03
N SER A 49 -9.24 -4.69 2.80
CA SER A 49 -9.88 -5.76 2.03
C SER A 49 -8.90 -6.80 1.48
N LEU A 50 -7.60 -6.50 1.45
CA LEU A 50 -6.58 -7.42 0.96
C LEU A 50 -6.59 -8.67 1.84
N ALA A 51 -6.78 -9.84 1.21
CA ALA A 51 -6.82 -11.10 1.94
C ALA A 51 -5.56 -11.23 2.81
N ARG A 52 -5.76 -11.27 4.13
CA ARG A 52 -4.72 -11.53 5.13
C ARG A 52 -4.24 -12.97 4.97
N ASN A 53 -3.43 -13.22 3.96
CA ASN A 53 -2.81 -14.51 3.71
C ASN A 53 -1.59 -14.66 4.63
N GLY A 54 -1.84 -14.96 5.89
CA GLY A 54 -0.78 -15.34 6.85
C GLY A 54 -1.12 -14.96 8.28
N GLU A 55 -0.70 -15.83 9.21
CA GLU A 55 -0.53 -15.48 10.61
C GLU A 55 0.23 -14.16 10.73
N PRO A 56 -0.04 -13.33 11.76
CA PRO A 56 0.79 -12.16 12.02
C PRO A 56 2.24 -12.65 12.03
N ILE A 57 3.05 -12.18 11.07
CA ILE A 57 4.49 -12.36 11.17
C ILE A 57 4.81 -11.62 12.46
N ALA A 58 5.10 -12.37 13.53
CA ALA A 58 5.68 -11.83 14.73
C ALA A 58 7.01 -11.23 14.30
N SER A 59 6.96 -9.98 13.85
CA SER A 59 8.14 -9.17 13.73
C SER A 59 8.63 -9.10 15.15
N ASP A 60 9.73 -9.80 15.42
CA ASP A 60 10.53 -9.60 16.61
C ASP A 60 10.97 -8.15 16.55
N TRP A 61 10.07 -7.26 16.98
CA TRP A 61 10.30 -5.83 17.13
C TRP A 61 11.12 -5.71 18.42
N SER A 62 12.28 -6.33 18.43
CA SER A 62 13.34 -6.09 19.39
C SER A 62 13.76 -4.65 19.14
N GLY A 63 13.02 -3.73 19.76
CA GLY A 63 13.38 -2.34 19.87
C GLY A 63 14.76 -2.31 20.51
N GLN A 64 15.77 -2.13 19.66
CA GLN A 64 17.09 -1.76 20.12
C GLN A 64 16.99 -0.29 20.54
N ALA A 65 16.47 -0.10 21.75
CA ALA A 65 16.68 1.11 22.51
C ALA A 65 18.19 1.20 22.78
N ILE A 66 18.83 2.19 22.16
CA ILE A 66 20.18 2.63 22.50
C ILE A 66 20.06 3.62 23.66
#